data_AF-A0A519JU80-F1
#
_entry.id   AF-A0A519JU80-F1
#
_cell.length_a   1.000
_cell.length_b   1.000
_cell.length_c   1.000
_cell.angle_alpha   90.00
_cell.angle_beta   90.00
_cell.angle_gamma   90.00
#
_symmetry.space_group_name_H-M   'P 1'
#
loop_
_entity.id
_entity.type
_entity.pdbx_description
1 polymer ?
#
loop_
_entity_poly.entity_id
_entity_poly.type
_entity_poly.pdbx_seq_one_letter_code
_entity_poly.pdbx_strand_id
1 'polypeptide(L)'
;DHNTVNRFRTQKLEAAFKDIFSQVVLLLAEEGLVSLRQVFVDGTKIEAQANRYTFVWANAIKTNKEKMLRQLEDLWKYAQSVAREEDKDPEPPEFKEISKEKIRQTVENINAKLKGSDGKTDSDKKAKAKLNYIKNNFEKNLGKYEAQEAILAERNSYSKTDEDATFMRMKDDHMMNGQLKPAYNAQISTENQFIVNYTIHQQTNDFNTLEHHLGNFKKLYGEKRWAKLEELTADAGYGSEQNYELLEQNQITPFVKYNTFDKEQDAHYQAKHRTFSKENLHYNKEEDFYVCPMGQKMEKTHESTRKTKTGYPQRLSHYQARNCEGCPIRSICHSSKENRSIERNHHLEDYKEKIRELLNSEEGLKKRKQRSVEVEP
;
A
#
# COMPACT_ATOMS: atom_id res chain seq x y z
N ASP A 1 -37.03 14.65 -10.81
CA ASP A 1 -37.02 14.47 -9.35
C ASP A 1 -35.68 14.00 -8.75
N HIS A 2 -34.69 13.58 -9.56
CA HIS A 2 -33.34 13.23 -9.06
C HIS A 2 -32.62 14.38 -8.32
N ASN A 3 -32.83 15.63 -8.72
CA ASN A 3 -32.21 16.79 -8.07
C ASN A 3 -32.70 17.01 -6.63
N THR A 4 -33.97 16.68 -6.34
CA THR A 4 -34.54 16.81 -5.00
C THR A 4 -33.92 15.79 -4.04
N VAL A 5 -33.86 14.52 -4.46
CA VAL A 5 -33.23 13.44 -3.70
C VAL A 5 -31.74 13.69 -3.51
N ASN A 6 -31.04 14.14 -4.56
CA ASN A 6 -29.62 14.46 -4.46
C ASN A 6 -29.37 15.61 -3.48
N ARG A 7 -30.14 16.69 -3.56
CA ARG A 7 -30.04 17.83 -2.63
C ARG A 7 -30.35 17.42 -1.19
N PHE A 8 -31.33 16.53 -0.99
CA PHE A 8 -31.62 16.00 0.34
C PHE A 8 -30.46 15.16 0.88
N ARG A 9 -29.89 14.26 0.06
CA ARG A 9 -28.72 13.45 0.43
C ARG A 9 -27.51 14.30 0.79
N THR A 10 -27.19 15.31 -0.03
CA THR A 10 -25.97 16.12 0.12
C THR A 10 -26.10 17.25 1.13
N GLN A 11 -27.29 17.80 1.37
CA GLN A 11 -27.42 18.99 2.24
C GLN A 11 -28.12 18.72 3.58
N LYS A 12 -28.88 17.62 3.69
CA LYS A 12 -29.68 17.32 4.89
C LYS A 12 -29.29 16.00 5.52
N LEU A 13 -29.06 14.97 4.72
CA LEU A 13 -28.77 13.63 5.20
C LEU A 13 -27.30 13.42 5.52
N GLU A 14 -26.38 14.12 4.84
CA GLU A 14 -24.93 13.89 4.95
C GLU A 14 -24.42 13.82 6.40
N ALA A 15 -24.83 14.79 7.23
CA ALA A 15 -24.42 14.84 8.64
C ALA A 15 -25.12 13.80 9.53
N ALA A 16 -26.34 13.39 9.19
CA ALA A 16 -27.20 12.54 10.04
C ALA A 16 -27.24 11.07 9.60
N PHE A 17 -26.74 10.74 8.41
CA PHE A 17 -26.94 9.41 7.82
C PHE A 17 -26.28 8.31 8.64
N LYS A 18 -25.05 8.54 9.12
CA LYS A 18 -24.37 7.57 10.01
C LYS A 18 -25.10 7.37 11.33
N ASP A 19 -25.68 8.44 11.87
CA ASP A 19 -26.42 8.37 13.13
C ASP A 19 -27.71 7.57 12.95
N ILE A 20 -28.48 7.84 11.88
CA ILE A 20 -29.69 7.08 11.54
C ILE A 20 -29.35 5.61 11.29
N PHE A 21 -28.30 5.34 10.50
CA PHE A 21 -27.80 3.99 10.26
C PHE A 21 -27.52 3.26 11.57
N SER A 22 -26.77 3.90 12.49
CA SER A 22 -26.45 3.30 13.78
C SER A 22 -27.70 3.00 14.60
N GLN A 23 -28.70 3.91 14.63
CA GLN A 23 -29.96 3.70 15.34
C GLN A 23 -30.75 2.51 14.80
N VAL A 24 -30.78 2.32 13.48
CA VAL A 24 -31.41 1.15 12.86
C VAL A 24 -30.72 -0.14 13.30
N VAL A 25 -29.38 -0.18 13.30
CA VAL A 25 -28.62 -1.35 13.78
C VAL A 25 -28.82 -1.59 15.27
N LEU A 26 -28.90 -0.53 16.08
CA LEU A 26 -29.20 -0.64 17.51
C LEU A 26 -30.58 -1.26 17.75
N LEU A 27 -31.59 -0.86 16.97
CA LEU A 27 -32.93 -1.44 17.01
C LEU A 27 -32.93 -2.92 16.61
N LEU A 28 -32.23 -3.29 15.53
CA LEU A 28 -32.08 -4.70 15.15
C LEU A 28 -31.45 -5.53 16.27
N ALA A 29 -30.52 -4.93 17.03
CA ALA A 29 -29.90 -5.60 18.17
C ALA A 29 -30.83 -5.74 19.38
N GLU A 30 -31.71 -4.76 19.61
CA GLU A 30 -32.74 -4.81 20.66
C GLU A 30 -33.79 -5.88 20.36
N GLU A 31 -34.16 -6.04 19.08
CA GLU A 31 -35.05 -7.09 18.59
C GLU A 31 -34.36 -8.48 18.49
N GLY A 32 -33.06 -8.56 18.80
CA GLY A 32 -32.30 -9.81 18.78
C GLY A 32 -31.99 -10.36 17.38
N LEU A 33 -32.15 -9.56 16.33
CA LEU A 33 -31.83 -9.93 14.95
C LEU A 33 -30.32 -9.92 14.68
N VAL A 34 -29.58 -9.10 15.42
CA VAL A 34 -28.10 -9.04 15.43
C VAL A 34 -27.61 -8.95 16.87
N SER A 35 -26.48 -9.58 17.19
CA SER A 35 -25.89 -9.54 18.54
C SER A 35 -24.81 -8.47 18.68
N LEU A 36 -24.17 -8.10 17.57
CA LEU A 36 -22.95 -7.31 17.46
C LEU A 36 -21.75 -7.92 18.22
N ARG A 37 -21.82 -9.20 18.58
CA ARG A 37 -20.71 -9.95 19.19
C ARG A 37 -19.80 -10.59 18.16
N GLN A 38 -20.31 -10.77 16.95
CA GLN A 38 -19.57 -11.29 15.83
C GLN A 38 -19.80 -10.38 14.62
N VAL A 39 -18.75 -10.15 13.84
CA VAL A 39 -18.87 -9.48 12.55
C VAL A 39 -18.11 -10.19 11.43
N PHE A 40 -18.69 -10.16 10.23
CA PHE A 40 -18.07 -10.60 8.99
C PHE A 40 -17.65 -9.37 8.18
N VAL A 41 -16.35 -9.19 7.98
CA VAL A 41 -15.79 -8.00 7.34
C VAL A 41 -15.37 -8.29 5.91
N ASP A 42 -15.81 -7.48 4.96
CA ASP A 42 -15.40 -7.61 3.57
C ASP A 42 -15.22 -6.27 2.87
N GLY A 43 -14.36 -6.28 1.85
CA GLY A 43 -14.03 -5.13 1.04
C GLY A 43 -14.50 -5.26 -0.39
N THR A 44 -15.22 -4.25 -0.85
CA THR A 44 -15.63 -4.14 -2.25
C THR A 44 -15.20 -2.80 -2.83
N LYS A 45 -14.75 -2.83 -4.08
CA LYS A 45 -14.35 -1.64 -4.81
C LYS A 45 -15.53 -1.13 -5.60
N ILE A 46 -15.93 0.10 -5.34
CA ILE A 46 -17.03 0.77 -6.03
C ILE A 46 -16.43 1.77 -7.02
N GLU A 47 -16.72 1.60 -8.31
CA GLU A 47 -16.28 2.51 -9.36
C GLU A 47 -16.87 3.90 -9.10
N ALA A 48 -16.02 4.93 -9.12
CA ALA A 48 -16.44 6.31 -8.98
C ALA A 48 -17.06 6.81 -10.29
N GLN A 49 -18.03 7.73 -10.20
CA GLN A 49 -18.57 8.42 -11.37
C GLN A 49 -17.61 9.53 -11.82
N ALA A 50 -16.44 9.13 -12.33
CA ALA A 50 -15.34 10.01 -12.70
C ALA A 50 -14.77 9.65 -14.06
N ASN A 51 -14.05 10.58 -14.69
CA ASN A 51 -13.42 10.33 -15.98
C ASN A 51 -12.29 9.28 -15.85
N ARG A 52 -12.43 8.16 -16.58
CA ARG A 52 -11.53 7.00 -16.57
C ARG A 52 -10.13 7.28 -17.16
N TYR A 53 -9.96 8.39 -17.88
CA TYR A 53 -8.75 8.68 -18.66
C TYR A 53 -7.92 9.84 -18.11
N THR A 54 -8.38 10.48 -17.02
CA THR A 54 -7.71 11.67 -16.47
C THR A 54 -7.29 11.47 -15.02
N PHE A 55 -5.99 11.32 -14.79
CA PHE A 55 -5.44 10.98 -13.49
C PHE A 55 -4.10 11.62 -13.21
N VAL A 56 -3.69 11.53 -11.94
CA VAL A 56 -2.37 11.91 -11.46
C VAL A 56 -1.76 10.72 -10.73
N TRP A 57 -0.48 10.43 -10.98
CA TRP A 57 0.27 9.36 -10.33
C TRP A 57 1.42 9.95 -9.52
N ALA A 58 1.58 9.50 -8.27
CA ALA A 58 2.69 9.91 -7.40
C ALA A 58 4.05 9.65 -8.05
N ASN A 59 4.23 8.47 -8.67
CA ASN A 59 5.47 8.13 -9.36
C ASN A 59 5.76 9.04 -10.57
N ALA A 60 4.73 9.50 -11.29
CA ALA A 60 4.93 10.42 -12.40
C ALA A 60 5.44 11.78 -11.91
N ILE A 61 4.94 12.27 -10.76
CA ILE A 61 5.45 13.50 -10.13
C ILE A 61 6.91 13.31 -9.72
N LYS A 62 7.21 12.20 -9.03
CA LYS A 62 8.58 11.87 -8.61
C LYS A 62 9.55 11.84 -9.79
N THR A 63 9.25 11.08 -10.84
CA THR A 63 10.08 10.99 -12.04
C THR A 63 10.25 12.34 -12.74
N ASN A 64 9.20 13.17 -12.78
CA ASN A 64 9.29 14.51 -13.37
C ASN A 64 10.18 15.44 -12.54
N LYS A 65 10.11 15.40 -11.21
CA LYS A 65 11.01 16.16 -10.32
C LYS A 65 12.47 15.70 -10.47
N GLU A 66 12.72 14.39 -10.52
CA GLU A 66 14.05 13.83 -10.79
C GLU A 66 14.60 14.29 -12.16
N LYS A 67 13.74 14.33 -13.19
CA LYS A 67 14.11 14.84 -14.51
C LYS A 67 14.45 16.34 -14.48
N MET A 68 13.71 17.13 -13.71
CA MET A 68 14.00 18.55 -13.52
C MET A 68 15.37 18.75 -12.86
N LEU A 69 15.68 17.99 -11.81
CA LEU A 69 16.98 18.02 -11.14
C LEU A 69 18.13 17.67 -12.10
N ARG A 70 18.02 16.57 -12.83
CA ARG A 70 19.03 16.19 -13.85
C ARG A 70 19.21 17.29 -14.91
N GLN A 71 18.13 17.92 -15.35
CA GLN A 71 18.21 19.01 -16.33
C GLN A 71 18.95 20.24 -15.80
N LEU A 72 18.80 20.58 -14.51
CA LEU A 72 19.56 21.63 -13.84
C LEU A 72 21.04 21.25 -13.68
N GLU A 73 21.33 20.02 -13.22
CA GLU A 73 22.69 19.49 -13.10
C GLU A 73 23.46 19.51 -14.42
N ASP A 74 22.85 19.01 -15.49
CA ASP A 74 23.45 19.01 -16.82
C ASP A 74 23.78 20.42 -17.29
N LEU A 75 22.86 21.36 -17.07
CA LEU A 75 23.02 22.73 -17.51
C LEU A 75 24.06 23.48 -16.66
N TRP A 76 24.13 23.18 -15.36
CA TRP A 76 25.16 23.67 -14.47
C TRP A 76 26.56 23.19 -14.88
N LYS A 77 26.72 21.88 -15.13
CA LYS A 77 27.97 21.30 -15.63
C LYS A 77 28.42 21.96 -16.94
N TYR A 78 27.48 22.18 -17.86
CA TYR A 78 27.78 22.92 -19.09
C TYR A 78 28.24 24.35 -18.80
N ALA A 79 27.51 25.10 -17.97
CA ALA A 79 27.86 26.47 -17.62
C ALA A 79 29.24 26.57 -16.95
N GLN A 80 29.63 25.59 -16.12
CA GLN A 80 30.98 25.50 -15.56
C GLN A 80 32.03 25.21 -16.63
N SER A 81 31.77 24.32 -17.59
CA SER A 81 32.73 24.00 -18.65
C SER A 81 33.05 25.17 -19.59
N VAL A 82 32.16 26.16 -19.65
CA VAL A 82 32.30 27.36 -20.51
C VAL A 82 32.69 28.61 -19.70
N ALA A 83 32.72 28.53 -18.37
CA ALA A 83 33.17 29.62 -17.50
C ALA A 83 34.69 29.82 -17.61
N ARG A 84 35.18 31.06 -17.42
CA ARG A 84 36.61 31.39 -17.41
C ARG A 84 37.28 30.75 -16.18
N GLU A 85 38.58 30.45 -16.27
CA GLU A 85 39.30 29.75 -15.18
C GLU A 85 39.28 30.49 -13.83
N GLU A 86 39.13 31.81 -13.85
CA GLU A 86 39.04 32.68 -12.68
C GLU A 86 37.65 32.66 -11.99
N ASP A 87 36.61 32.09 -12.64
CA ASP A 87 35.23 31.99 -12.14
C ASP A 87 34.88 30.56 -11.64
N LYS A 88 35.89 29.74 -11.29
CA LYS A 88 35.70 28.40 -10.72
C LYS A 88 35.29 28.48 -9.24
N ASP A 89 34.04 28.88 -8.99
CA ASP A 89 33.39 28.74 -7.69
C ASP A 89 33.03 27.27 -7.37
N PRO A 90 32.85 26.91 -6.08
CA PRO A 90 32.97 25.55 -5.56
C PRO A 90 31.87 24.60 -6.04
N GLU A 91 31.95 23.36 -5.54
CA GLU A 91 31.13 22.20 -5.89
C GLU A 91 29.68 22.51 -6.26
N PRO A 92 29.11 21.78 -7.25
CA PRO A 92 27.73 21.97 -7.66
C PRO A 92 26.80 21.95 -6.44
N PRO A 93 25.79 22.84 -6.37
CA PRO A 93 24.83 22.79 -5.27
C PRO A 93 24.26 21.38 -5.16
N GLU A 94 24.19 20.82 -3.95
CA GLU A 94 23.57 19.52 -3.75
C GLU A 94 22.10 19.58 -4.19
N PHE A 95 21.82 19.09 -5.39
CA PHE A 95 20.50 18.98 -6.01
C PHE A 95 19.66 17.86 -5.38
N LYS A 96 19.83 17.57 -4.08
CA LYS A 96 19.07 16.54 -3.37
C LYS A 96 17.58 16.89 -3.27
N GLU A 97 17.26 18.17 -3.13
CA GLU A 97 15.88 18.66 -3.07
C GLU A 97 15.70 19.93 -3.89
N ILE A 98 14.64 19.94 -4.71
CA ILE A 98 14.28 21.07 -5.56
C ILE A 98 13.33 22.02 -4.78
N SER A 99 13.71 23.29 -4.68
CA SER A 99 12.83 24.36 -4.19
C SER A 99 12.74 25.48 -5.22
N LYS A 100 11.66 26.26 -5.19
CA LYS A 100 11.50 27.41 -6.10
C LYS A 100 12.68 28.38 -5.98
N GLU A 101 13.14 28.63 -4.77
CA GLU A 101 14.28 29.49 -4.49
C GLU A 101 15.59 28.93 -5.06
N LYS A 102 15.87 27.64 -4.82
CA LYS A 102 17.06 26.99 -5.41
C LYS A 102 17.03 27.00 -6.93
N ILE A 103 15.86 26.84 -7.56
CA ILE A 103 15.70 26.96 -9.02
C ILE A 103 16.09 28.37 -9.46
N ARG A 104 15.55 29.42 -8.82
CA ARG A 104 15.84 30.82 -9.16
C ARG A 104 17.33 31.12 -9.09
N GLN A 105 17.95 30.82 -7.95
CA GLN A 105 19.37 31.04 -7.72
C GLN A 105 20.22 30.28 -8.74
N THR A 106 19.90 29.01 -8.99
CA THR A 106 20.62 28.19 -9.97
C THR A 106 20.49 28.76 -11.39
N VAL A 107 19.28 29.18 -11.78
CA VAL A 107 19.01 29.79 -13.09
C VAL A 107 19.75 31.11 -13.25
N GLU A 108 19.76 31.97 -12.24
CA GLU A 108 20.48 33.24 -12.24
C GLU A 108 21.99 33.03 -12.37
N ASN A 109 22.55 32.11 -11.57
CA ASN A 109 23.96 31.75 -11.62
C ASN A 109 24.38 31.18 -12.98
N ILE A 110 23.57 30.26 -13.54
CA ILE A 110 23.81 29.71 -14.89
C ILE A 110 23.71 30.83 -15.93
N ASN A 111 22.73 31.71 -15.83
CA ASN A 111 22.56 32.82 -16.77
C ASN A 111 23.76 33.77 -16.74
N ALA A 112 24.31 34.06 -15.55
CA ALA A 112 25.51 34.87 -15.40
C ALA A 112 26.73 34.20 -16.07
N LYS A 113 26.96 32.91 -15.81
CA LYS A 113 28.06 32.13 -16.41
C LYS A 113 27.97 32.02 -17.93
N LEU A 114 26.75 31.93 -18.46
CA LEU A 114 26.51 31.85 -19.91
C LEU A 114 26.55 33.21 -20.63
N LYS A 115 26.61 34.35 -19.92
CA LYS A 115 26.79 35.67 -20.56
C LYS A 115 28.15 35.81 -21.27
N GLY A 116 29.17 35.08 -20.81
CA GLY A 116 30.49 35.05 -21.43
C GLY A 116 30.62 34.16 -22.66
N SER A 117 29.61 33.32 -22.97
CA SER A 117 29.61 32.48 -24.16
C SER A 117 28.86 33.17 -25.31
N ASP A 118 29.59 33.52 -26.37
CA ASP A 118 29.11 34.32 -27.52
C ASP A 118 28.00 33.64 -28.34
N GLY A 119 27.44 32.50 -27.94
CA GLY A 119 26.36 31.83 -28.68
C GLY A 119 26.79 31.34 -30.08
N LYS A 120 28.10 31.26 -30.32
CA LYS A 120 28.69 30.90 -31.61
C LYS A 120 28.58 29.41 -31.91
N THR A 121 28.49 28.55 -30.89
CA THR A 121 28.35 27.10 -31.06
C THR A 121 26.91 26.62 -30.94
N ASP A 122 26.58 25.49 -31.56
CA ASP A 122 25.26 24.86 -31.41
C ASP A 122 24.97 24.41 -29.98
N SER A 123 26.02 24.08 -29.21
CA SER A 123 25.92 23.73 -27.79
C SER A 123 25.46 24.92 -26.95
N ASP A 124 25.97 26.13 -27.22
CA ASP A 124 25.57 27.36 -26.51
C ASP A 124 24.11 27.72 -26.79
N LYS A 125 23.67 27.58 -28.04
CA LYS A 125 22.27 27.81 -28.42
C LYS A 125 21.33 26.84 -27.70
N LYS A 126 21.70 25.55 -27.64
CA LYS A 126 20.94 24.52 -26.90
C LYS A 126 20.89 24.82 -25.40
N ALA A 127 22.00 25.25 -24.80
CA ALA A 127 22.06 25.62 -23.39
C ALA A 127 21.17 26.83 -23.08
N LYS A 128 21.22 27.89 -23.90
CA LYS A 128 20.34 29.07 -23.78
C LYS A 128 18.86 28.72 -23.94
N ALA A 129 18.52 27.85 -24.89
CA ALA A 129 17.16 27.35 -25.06
C ALA A 129 16.67 26.55 -23.83
N LYS A 130 17.52 25.66 -23.30
CA LYS A 130 17.23 24.87 -22.09
C LYS A 130 17.06 25.78 -20.87
N LEU A 131 17.91 26.80 -20.70
CA LEU A 131 17.81 27.81 -19.65
C LEU A 131 16.47 28.57 -19.72
N ASN A 132 16.08 29.04 -20.91
CA ASN A 132 14.80 29.72 -21.11
C ASN A 132 13.61 28.81 -20.79
N TYR A 133 13.66 27.55 -21.21
CA TYR A 133 12.64 26.56 -20.86
C TYR A 133 12.53 26.37 -19.34
N ILE A 134 13.66 26.21 -18.66
CA ILE A 134 13.70 26.06 -17.19
C ILE A 134 13.09 27.29 -16.52
N LYS A 135 13.55 28.50 -16.87
CA LYS A 135 13.08 29.77 -16.31
C LYS A 135 11.57 29.93 -16.44
N ASN A 136 10.99 29.55 -17.57
CA ASN A 136 9.56 29.74 -17.84
C ASN A 136 8.66 28.63 -17.29
N ASN A 137 9.19 27.42 -17.06
CA ASN A 137 8.35 26.25 -16.77
C ASN A 137 8.60 25.61 -15.40
N PHE A 138 9.82 25.65 -14.85
CA PHE A 138 10.17 24.85 -13.68
C PHE A 138 9.44 25.30 -12.42
N GLU A 139 9.37 26.59 -12.13
CA GLU A 139 8.63 27.09 -10.96
C GLU A 139 7.14 26.77 -11.05
N LYS A 140 6.55 26.97 -12.24
CA LYS A 140 5.13 26.67 -12.50
C LYS A 140 4.84 25.17 -12.34
N ASN A 141 5.69 24.32 -12.91
CA ASN A 141 5.56 22.88 -12.81
C ASN A 141 5.77 22.40 -11.37
N LEU A 142 6.72 22.98 -10.64
CA LEU A 142 6.95 22.64 -9.24
C LEU A 142 5.74 23.02 -8.38
N GLY A 143 5.18 24.22 -8.55
CA GLY A 143 3.93 24.62 -7.87
C GLY A 143 2.75 23.71 -8.19
N LYS A 144 2.63 23.27 -9.46
CA LYS A 144 1.64 22.26 -9.84
C LYS A 144 1.89 20.92 -9.11
N TYR A 145 3.13 20.45 -9.05
CA TYR A 145 3.46 19.19 -8.38
C TYR A 145 3.24 19.24 -6.87
N GLU A 146 3.56 20.35 -6.22
CA GLU A 146 3.27 20.58 -4.80
C GLU A 146 1.76 20.47 -4.51
N ALA A 147 0.93 21.13 -5.34
CA ALA A 147 -0.53 21.03 -5.21
C ALA A 147 -1.04 19.60 -5.45
N GLN A 148 -0.47 18.91 -6.44
CA GLN A 148 -0.83 17.52 -6.73
C GLN A 148 -0.43 16.55 -5.62
N GLU A 149 0.73 16.76 -5.00
CA GLU A 149 1.19 15.98 -3.84
C GLU A 149 0.33 16.23 -2.60
N ALA A 150 -0.12 17.47 -2.38
CA ALA A 150 -1.05 17.79 -1.30
C ALA A 150 -2.37 17.02 -1.44
N ILE A 151 -2.92 16.91 -2.66
CA ILE A 151 -4.12 16.11 -2.93
C ILE A 151 -3.83 14.61 -2.76
N LEU A 152 -2.69 14.12 -3.27
CA LEU A 152 -2.30 12.72 -3.15
C LEU A 152 -2.17 12.29 -1.69
N ALA A 153 -1.62 13.15 -0.83
CA ALA A 153 -1.19 12.77 0.50
C ALA A 153 -0.35 11.47 0.44
N GLU A 154 -0.81 10.37 1.03
CA GLU A 154 -0.12 9.06 1.02
C GLU A 154 -0.57 8.13 -0.13
N ARG A 155 -1.49 8.58 -0.98
CA ARG A 155 -2.06 7.79 -2.08
C ARG A 155 -1.10 7.70 -3.26
N ASN A 156 -1.25 6.64 -4.04
CA ASN A 156 -0.45 6.45 -5.25
C ASN A 156 -1.01 7.20 -6.46
N SER A 157 -2.32 7.51 -6.45
CA SER A 157 -3.02 8.15 -7.55
C SER A 157 -4.35 8.79 -7.11
N TYR A 158 -4.86 9.68 -7.94
CA TYR A 158 -6.23 10.19 -7.85
C TYR A 158 -6.80 10.58 -9.23
N SER A 159 -8.13 10.70 -9.33
CA SER A 159 -8.83 11.19 -10.53
C SER A 159 -8.93 12.70 -10.57
N LYS A 160 -8.65 13.31 -11.73
CA LYS A 160 -8.73 14.79 -11.87
C LYS A 160 -10.15 15.35 -11.79
N THR A 161 -11.17 14.49 -11.94
CA THR A 161 -12.58 14.89 -11.90
C THR A 161 -13.28 14.50 -10.60
N ASP A 162 -12.64 13.63 -9.81
CA ASP A 162 -13.05 13.24 -8.47
C ASP A 162 -11.77 12.99 -7.67
N GLU A 163 -11.28 14.02 -6.98
CA GLU A 163 -9.98 14.00 -6.32
C GLU A 163 -9.93 13.03 -5.13
N ASP A 164 -11.08 12.57 -4.64
CA ASP A 164 -11.17 11.56 -3.58
C ASP A 164 -11.08 10.13 -4.12
N ALA A 165 -11.36 9.91 -5.39
CA ALA A 165 -11.28 8.58 -6.02
C ALA A 165 -9.83 8.19 -6.38
N THR A 166 -9.41 7.00 -5.96
CA THR A 166 -8.10 6.41 -6.27
C THR A 166 -8.22 5.44 -7.42
N PHE A 167 -7.18 5.29 -8.26
CA PHE A 167 -7.20 4.29 -9.32
C PHE A 167 -6.94 2.90 -8.76
N MET A 168 -7.94 2.01 -8.85
CA MET A 168 -7.90 0.66 -8.31
C MET A 168 -8.19 -0.39 -9.39
N ARG A 169 -7.71 -1.61 -9.19
CA ARG A 169 -8.11 -2.75 -10.02
C ARG A 169 -9.48 -3.24 -9.57
N MET A 170 -10.42 -3.31 -10.49
CA MET A 170 -11.78 -3.78 -10.22
C MET A 170 -11.88 -5.30 -10.33
N LYS A 171 -12.84 -5.91 -9.62
CA LYS A 171 -13.20 -7.33 -9.79
C LYS A 171 -13.82 -7.55 -11.17
N ASP A 172 -14.74 -6.67 -11.56
CA ASP A 172 -15.35 -6.65 -12.88
C ASP A 172 -14.49 -5.89 -13.89
N ASP A 173 -13.60 -6.64 -14.53
CA ASP A 173 -12.78 -6.20 -15.64
C ASP A 173 -13.31 -6.76 -16.96
N HIS A 174 -14.35 -6.13 -17.49
CA HIS A 174 -15.02 -6.57 -18.73
C HIS A 174 -14.06 -6.68 -19.93
N MET A 175 -12.98 -5.90 -19.94
CA MET A 175 -11.98 -5.91 -21.01
C MET A 175 -10.83 -6.88 -20.74
N MET A 176 -10.78 -7.50 -19.55
CA MET A 176 -9.73 -8.41 -19.07
C MET A 176 -8.30 -7.90 -19.27
N ASN A 177 -8.13 -6.57 -19.33
CA ASN A 177 -6.85 -5.91 -19.62
C ASN A 177 -6.16 -5.39 -18.35
N GLY A 178 -6.78 -5.61 -17.18
CA GLY A 178 -6.31 -5.18 -15.88
C GLY A 178 -6.35 -3.67 -15.67
N GLN A 179 -7.15 -2.94 -16.46
CA GLN A 179 -7.21 -1.48 -16.42
C GLN A 179 -7.67 -0.99 -15.04
N LEU A 180 -6.91 -0.06 -14.48
CA LEU A 180 -7.27 0.60 -13.23
C LEU A 180 -8.37 1.63 -13.51
N LYS A 181 -9.35 1.70 -12.62
CA LYS A 181 -10.46 2.65 -12.70
C LYS A 181 -10.51 3.49 -11.43
N PRO A 182 -10.97 4.76 -11.50
CA PRO A 182 -11.20 5.55 -10.31
C PRO A 182 -12.28 4.87 -9.46
N ALA A 183 -11.99 4.64 -8.19
CA ALA A 183 -12.85 3.87 -7.31
C ALA A 183 -12.62 4.25 -5.85
N TYR A 184 -13.57 3.81 -5.02
CA TYR A 184 -13.50 3.82 -3.57
C TYR A 184 -13.45 2.39 -3.06
N ASN A 185 -12.70 2.15 -1.99
CA ASN A 185 -12.69 0.86 -1.31
C ASN A 185 -13.67 0.91 -0.13
N ALA A 186 -14.86 0.36 -0.33
CA ALA A 186 -15.89 0.26 0.68
C ALA A 186 -15.68 -0.99 1.52
N GLN A 187 -15.60 -0.81 2.83
CA GLN A 187 -15.54 -1.91 3.79
C GLN A 187 -16.86 -1.99 4.53
N ILE A 188 -17.39 -3.20 4.66
CA ILE A 188 -18.62 -3.48 5.40
C ILE A 188 -18.35 -4.50 6.49
N SER A 189 -19.05 -4.36 7.61
CA SER A 189 -19.27 -5.46 8.57
C SER A 189 -20.70 -5.93 8.42
N THR A 190 -20.88 -7.25 8.46
CA THR A 190 -22.19 -7.90 8.36
C THR A 190 -22.41 -8.87 9.52
N GLU A 191 -23.68 -9.06 9.90
CA GLU A 191 -24.15 -10.12 10.79
C GLU A 191 -25.58 -10.49 10.39
N ASN A 192 -25.86 -11.77 10.18
CA ASN A 192 -27.15 -12.26 9.71
C ASN A 192 -27.63 -11.53 8.44
N GLN A 193 -26.70 -11.24 7.52
CA GLN A 193 -26.91 -10.50 6.27
C GLN A 193 -27.33 -9.02 6.44
N PHE A 194 -27.35 -8.49 7.67
CA PHE A 194 -27.49 -7.07 7.91
C PHE A 194 -26.13 -6.40 7.84
N ILE A 195 -26.02 -5.28 7.12
CA ILE A 195 -24.86 -4.41 7.21
C ILE A 195 -24.92 -3.69 8.55
N VAL A 196 -23.97 -4.01 9.43
CA VAL A 196 -23.87 -3.44 10.79
C VAL A 196 -22.75 -2.41 10.91
N ASN A 197 -21.88 -2.26 9.93
CA ASN A 197 -20.91 -1.16 9.88
C ASN A 197 -20.45 -0.91 8.45
N TYR A 198 -20.04 0.33 8.14
CA TYR A 198 -19.40 0.63 6.87
C TYR A 198 -18.42 1.80 6.95
N THR A 199 -17.36 1.71 6.15
CA THR A 199 -16.38 2.79 5.96
C THR A 199 -15.90 2.85 4.52
N ILE A 200 -15.57 4.05 4.05
CA ILE A 200 -15.08 4.28 2.69
C ILE A 200 -13.62 4.70 2.76
N HIS A 201 -12.77 4.06 1.96
CA HIS A 201 -11.33 4.27 1.97
C HIS A 201 -10.81 4.60 0.57
N GLN A 202 -9.75 5.39 0.53
CA GLN A 202 -9.03 5.72 -0.70
C GLN A 202 -7.86 4.75 -0.94
N GLN A 203 -7.66 3.76 -0.07
CA GLN A 203 -6.61 2.75 -0.15
C GLN A 203 -7.06 1.56 -1.00
N THR A 204 -6.17 1.01 -1.82
CA THR A 204 -6.50 -0.07 -2.78
C THR A 204 -6.60 -1.46 -2.17
N ASN A 205 -6.03 -1.64 -0.98
CA ASN A 205 -5.87 -2.90 -0.26
C ASN A 205 -6.67 -2.88 1.05
N ASP A 206 -7.14 -4.06 1.48
CA ASP A 206 -8.08 -4.15 2.59
C ASP A 206 -7.38 -4.24 3.95
N PHE A 207 -6.20 -4.87 4.04
CA PHE A 207 -5.49 -5.02 5.30
C PHE A 207 -5.18 -3.71 6.04
N ASN A 208 -5.00 -2.58 5.34
CA ASN A 208 -4.74 -1.29 5.98
C ASN A 208 -6.00 -0.59 6.51
N THR A 209 -7.19 -1.14 6.22
CA THR A 209 -8.47 -0.48 6.51
C THR A 209 -9.09 -0.94 7.82
N LEU A 210 -8.67 -2.09 8.35
CA LEU A 210 -9.34 -2.76 9.48
C LEU A 210 -9.31 -1.92 10.76
N GLU A 211 -8.16 -1.32 11.09
CA GLU A 211 -8.01 -0.47 12.28
C GLU A 211 -9.01 0.69 12.27
N HIS A 212 -9.08 1.42 11.15
CA HIS A 212 -10.04 2.50 10.99
C HIS A 212 -11.49 1.99 10.94
N HIS A 213 -11.74 0.82 10.35
CA HIS A 213 -13.07 0.21 10.29
C HIS A 213 -13.60 -0.16 11.68
N LEU A 214 -12.76 -0.79 12.52
CA LEU A 214 -13.07 -1.12 13.90
C LEU A 214 -13.16 0.11 14.80
N GLY A 215 -12.27 1.10 14.61
CA GLY A 215 -12.39 2.40 15.26
C GLY A 215 -13.73 3.09 14.94
N ASN A 216 -14.22 2.95 13.70
CA ASN A 216 -15.53 3.44 13.34
C ASN A 216 -16.67 2.67 14.02
N PHE A 217 -16.60 1.33 14.08
CA PHE A 217 -17.56 0.50 14.81
C PHE A 217 -17.66 0.93 16.28
N LYS A 218 -16.50 1.09 16.93
CA LYS A 218 -16.37 1.55 18.31
C LYS A 218 -16.98 2.95 18.51
N LYS A 219 -16.76 3.87 17.57
CA LYS A 219 -17.35 5.22 17.59
C LYS A 219 -18.88 5.20 17.46
N LEU A 220 -19.42 4.35 16.59
CA LEU A 220 -20.86 4.26 16.33
C LEU A 220 -21.62 3.66 17.52
N TYR A 221 -21.07 2.62 18.15
CA TYR A 221 -21.79 1.83 19.16
C TYR A 221 -21.31 2.05 20.60
N GLY A 222 -20.21 2.77 20.78
CA GLY A 222 -19.61 3.09 22.07
C GLY A 222 -18.86 1.92 22.72
N GLU A 223 -18.11 2.24 23.78
CA GLU A 223 -17.23 1.30 24.50
C GLU A 223 -17.95 0.05 25.00
N LYS A 224 -19.20 0.19 25.48
CA LYS A 224 -19.95 -0.94 26.06
C LYS A 224 -20.28 -2.02 25.04
N ARG A 225 -20.58 -1.64 23.79
CA ARG A 225 -20.85 -2.61 22.71
C ARG A 225 -19.55 -3.09 22.08
N TRP A 226 -18.56 -2.20 21.95
CA TRP A 226 -17.21 -2.57 21.53
C TRP A 226 -16.62 -3.69 22.39
N ALA A 227 -16.70 -3.58 23.71
CA ALA A 227 -16.19 -4.59 24.64
C ALA A 227 -16.92 -5.95 24.58
N LYS A 228 -18.02 -6.04 23.84
CA LYS A 228 -18.77 -7.29 23.60
C LYS A 228 -18.47 -7.92 22.24
N LEU A 229 -17.68 -7.25 21.38
CA LEU A 229 -17.24 -7.84 20.12
C LEU A 229 -16.24 -8.96 20.45
N GLU A 230 -16.65 -10.20 20.25
CA GLU A 230 -15.90 -11.41 20.61
C GLU A 230 -15.16 -11.96 19.38
N GLU A 231 -15.69 -11.79 18.18
CA GLU A 231 -15.22 -12.49 16.98
C GLU A 231 -15.25 -11.64 15.72
N LEU A 232 -14.24 -11.82 14.87
CA LEU A 232 -14.17 -11.19 13.55
C LEU A 232 -13.77 -12.19 12.49
N THR A 233 -14.56 -12.27 11.42
CA THR A 233 -14.28 -13.14 10.27
C THR A 233 -13.98 -12.31 9.03
N ALA A 234 -12.79 -12.47 8.45
CA ALA A 234 -12.33 -11.72 7.27
C ALA A 234 -11.64 -12.65 6.24
N ASP A 235 -11.52 -12.20 4.98
CA ASP A 235 -10.79 -12.95 3.96
C ASP A 235 -9.27 -12.80 4.10
N ALA A 236 -8.54 -13.40 3.17
CA ALA A 236 -7.07 -13.34 3.16
C ALA A 236 -6.50 -11.94 2.88
N GLY A 237 -7.32 -11.01 2.36
CA GLY A 237 -6.97 -9.61 2.14
C GLY A 237 -6.77 -8.83 3.43
N TYR A 238 -7.26 -9.34 4.56
CA TYR A 238 -7.10 -8.78 5.90
C TYR A 238 -5.98 -9.44 6.72
N GLY A 239 -5.46 -10.59 6.30
CA GLY A 239 -4.43 -11.33 7.04
C GLY A 239 -3.07 -10.64 7.03
N SER A 240 -2.74 -9.93 8.11
CA SER A 240 -1.45 -9.25 8.32
C SER A 240 -1.05 -9.29 9.79
N GLU A 241 0.25 -9.20 10.07
CA GLU A 241 0.78 -9.13 11.44
C GLU A 241 0.10 -8.02 12.25
N GLN A 242 0.02 -6.82 11.68
CA GLN A 242 -0.62 -5.65 12.29
C GLN A 242 -2.09 -5.94 12.65
N ASN A 243 -2.84 -6.61 11.78
CA ASN A 243 -4.26 -6.90 12.05
C ASN A 243 -4.44 -8.01 13.08
N TYR A 244 -3.58 -9.04 13.07
CA TYR A 244 -3.62 -10.08 14.09
C TYR A 244 -3.29 -9.52 15.47
N GLU A 245 -2.26 -8.67 15.56
CA GLU A 245 -1.90 -7.97 16.80
C GLU A 245 -3.04 -7.05 17.27
N LEU A 246 -3.63 -6.26 16.36
CA LEU A 246 -4.78 -5.41 16.68
C LEU A 246 -5.94 -6.21 17.28
N LEU A 247 -6.29 -7.37 16.69
CA LEU A 247 -7.40 -8.21 17.16
C LEU A 247 -7.06 -8.86 18.50
N GLU A 248 -5.83 -9.37 18.67
CA GLU A 248 -5.35 -9.96 19.93
C GLU A 248 -5.36 -8.92 21.07
N GLN A 249 -4.87 -7.70 20.84
CA GLN A 249 -4.87 -6.60 21.82
C GLN A 249 -6.28 -6.21 22.28
N ASN A 250 -7.28 -6.40 21.42
CA ASN A 250 -8.68 -6.11 21.72
C ASN A 250 -9.48 -7.35 22.15
N GLN A 251 -8.80 -8.50 22.34
CA GLN A 251 -9.42 -9.77 22.75
C GLN A 251 -10.52 -10.25 21.78
N ILE A 252 -10.37 -9.92 20.48
CA ILE A 252 -11.27 -10.36 19.41
C ILE A 252 -10.66 -11.59 18.75
N THR A 253 -11.41 -12.69 18.69
CA THR A 253 -10.98 -13.94 18.04
C THR A 253 -10.94 -13.77 16.52
N PRO A 254 -9.76 -13.93 15.88
CA PRO A 254 -9.57 -13.62 14.46
C PRO A 254 -9.79 -14.84 13.55
N PHE A 255 -11.00 -15.01 13.02
CA PHE A 255 -11.26 -15.95 11.91
C PHE A 255 -10.86 -15.32 10.56
N VAL A 256 -9.59 -14.92 10.45
CA VAL A 256 -9.05 -14.17 9.30
C VAL A 256 -7.97 -14.99 8.62
N LYS A 257 -8.22 -15.40 7.37
CA LYS A 257 -7.22 -16.15 6.58
C LYS A 257 -5.95 -15.33 6.43
N TYR A 258 -4.79 -15.98 6.44
CA TYR A 258 -3.55 -15.38 5.93
C TYR A 258 -3.39 -15.69 4.43
N ASN A 259 -2.58 -14.88 3.75
CA ASN A 259 -2.41 -14.90 2.29
C ASN A 259 -2.02 -16.25 1.66
N THR A 260 -1.33 -17.13 2.39
CA THR A 260 -0.93 -18.47 1.92
C THR A 260 -1.85 -19.60 2.40
N PHE A 261 -2.87 -19.32 3.21
CA PHE A 261 -3.69 -20.34 3.86
C PHE A 261 -4.37 -21.30 2.88
N ASP A 262 -5.04 -20.78 1.85
CA ASP A 262 -5.72 -21.63 0.85
C ASP A 262 -4.69 -22.34 -0.05
N LYS A 263 -3.55 -21.69 -0.37
CA LYS A 263 -2.46 -22.27 -1.16
C LYS A 263 -1.76 -23.43 -0.45
N GLU A 264 -1.67 -23.38 0.88
CA GLU A 264 -1.15 -24.45 1.72
C GLU A 264 -2.02 -25.72 1.65
N GLN A 265 -3.31 -25.57 1.38
CA GLN A 265 -4.27 -26.68 1.27
C GLN A 265 -4.46 -27.20 -0.17
N ASP A 266 -4.08 -26.42 -1.18
CA ASP A 266 -4.17 -26.81 -2.58
C ASP A 266 -3.07 -27.83 -2.97
N ALA A 267 -3.49 -29.08 -3.22
CA ALA A 267 -2.58 -30.17 -3.55
C ALA A 267 -1.78 -29.93 -4.85
N HIS A 268 -2.36 -29.28 -5.85
CA HIS A 268 -1.67 -28.97 -7.11
C HIS A 268 -0.65 -27.84 -6.93
N TYR A 269 -1.01 -26.80 -6.16
CA TYR A 269 -0.07 -25.74 -5.80
C TYR A 269 1.11 -26.29 -5.02
N GLN A 270 0.86 -27.15 -4.02
CA GLN A 270 1.90 -27.81 -3.26
C GLN A 270 2.77 -28.71 -4.15
N ALA A 271 2.20 -29.55 -5.01
CA ALA A 271 2.99 -30.40 -5.91
C ALA A 271 3.99 -29.61 -6.76
N LYS A 272 3.64 -28.37 -7.17
CA LYS A 272 4.49 -27.52 -8.01
C LYS A 272 5.52 -26.69 -7.22
N HIS A 273 5.22 -26.28 -5.99
CA HIS A 273 6.01 -25.28 -5.25
C HIS A 273 6.62 -25.79 -3.93
N ARG A 274 6.25 -27.00 -3.49
CA ARG A 274 6.60 -27.54 -2.17
C ARG A 274 8.09 -27.58 -1.91
N THR A 275 8.90 -28.08 -2.84
CA THR A 275 10.32 -28.38 -2.57
C THR A 275 11.17 -27.15 -2.24
N PHE A 276 10.82 -25.97 -2.75
CA PHE A 276 11.68 -24.78 -2.68
C PHE A 276 11.01 -23.57 -2.01
N SER A 277 9.74 -23.65 -1.64
CA SER A 277 9.05 -22.59 -0.89
C SER A 277 9.54 -22.48 0.55
N LYS A 278 9.56 -21.27 1.12
CA LYS A 278 10.00 -21.02 2.50
C LYS A 278 9.11 -21.77 3.50
N GLU A 279 7.81 -21.81 3.22
CA GLU A 279 6.76 -22.42 4.02
C GLU A 279 6.98 -23.92 4.24
N ASN A 280 7.72 -24.57 3.35
CA ASN A 280 8.01 -26.00 3.40
C ASN A 280 9.44 -26.32 3.87
N LEU A 281 10.28 -25.31 4.14
CA LEU A 281 11.57 -25.54 4.77
C LEU A 281 11.39 -25.81 6.26
N HIS A 282 12.11 -26.80 6.78
CA HIS A 282 12.12 -27.05 8.21
C HIS A 282 12.80 -25.88 8.93
N TYR A 283 12.08 -25.27 9.86
CA TYR A 283 12.61 -24.28 10.79
C TYR A 283 12.73 -24.92 12.17
N ASN A 284 13.93 -24.91 12.73
CA ASN A 284 14.15 -25.32 14.11
C ASN A 284 14.04 -24.09 15.01
N LYS A 285 12.98 -24.05 15.85
CA LYS A 285 12.70 -22.93 16.77
C LYS A 285 13.64 -22.90 17.98
N GLU A 286 14.19 -24.05 18.38
CA GLU A 286 15.07 -24.17 19.56
C GLU A 286 16.49 -23.68 19.25
N GLU A 287 17.04 -24.07 18.11
CA GLU A 287 18.40 -23.71 17.68
C GLU A 287 18.42 -22.52 16.68
N ASP A 288 17.26 -21.95 16.34
CA ASP A 288 17.08 -20.80 15.44
C ASP A 288 17.79 -20.92 14.07
N PHE A 289 17.45 -21.96 13.31
CA PHE A 289 17.97 -22.14 11.94
C PHE A 289 16.94 -22.77 11.00
N TYR A 290 17.16 -22.60 9.70
CA TYR A 290 16.40 -23.31 8.66
C TYR A 290 17.23 -24.42 8.01
N VAL A 291 16.57 -25.44 7.47
CA VAL A 291 17.21 -26.46 6.64
C VAL A 291 16.87 -26.22 5.18
N CYS A 292 17.89 -26.06 4.33
CA CYS A 292 17.68 -25.91 2.90
C CYS A 292 17.29 -27.27 2.25
N PRO A 293 16.77 -27.29 1.02
CA PRO A 293 16.35 -28.53 0.35
C PRO A 293 17.45 -29.59 0.14
N MET A 294 18.73 -29.20 0.15
CA MET A 294 19.88 -30.12 0.15
C MET A 294 20.29 -30.61 1.55
N GLY A 295 19.59 -30.21 2.61
CA GLY A 295 19.89 -30.60 3.99
C GLY A 295 20.89 -29.71 4.74
N GLN A 296 21.42 -28.65 4.13
CA GLN A 296 22.36 -27.76 4.83
C GLN A 296 21.63 -26.82 5.81
N LYS A 297 22.24 -26.55 6.97
CA LYS A 297 21.77 -25.51 7.89
C LYS A 297 21.92 -24.12 7.26
N MET A 298 20.88 -23.31 7.41
CA MET A 298 20.82 -21.90 7.05
C MET A 298 20.82 -21.11 8.35
N GLU A 299 21.98 -20.55 8.71
CA GLU A 299 22.18 -19.85 9.97
C GLU A 299 21.60 -18.44 9.91
N LYS A 300 21.16 -17.92 11.06
CA LYS A 300 20.77 -16.52 11.18
C LYS A 300 21.99 -15.62 11.01
N THR A 301 21.87 -14.67 10.09
CA THR A 301 22.95 -13.75 9.72
C THR A 301 22.82 -12.41 10.42
N HIS A 302 21.63 -11.80 10.36
CA HIS A 302 21.33 -10.52 10.97
C HIS A 302 19.82 -10.34 11.13
N GLU A 303 19.45 -9.27 11.81
CA GLU A 303 18.06 -8.82 11.89
C GLU A 303 17.93 -7.44 11.25
N SER A 304 16.75 -7.17 10.72
CA SER A 304 16.40 -5.88 10.16
C SER A 304 15.01 -5.47 10.63
N THR A 305 14.78 -4.16 10.72
CA THR A 305 13.44 -3.62 10.92
C THR A 305 12.98 -2.97 9.64
N ARG A 306 11.78 -3.31 9.20
CA ARG A 306 11.13 -2.70 8.04
C ARG A 306 9.81 -2.10 8.48
N LYS A 307 9.51 -0.88 8.03
CA LYS A 307 8.18 -0.30 8.19
C LYS A 307 7.29 -0.66 6.99
N THR A 308 6.05 -1.02 7.26
CA THR A 308 5.02 -1.14 6.22
C THR A 308 4.70 0.25 5.66
N LYS A 309 3.86 0.31 4.62
CA LYS A 309 3.37 1.60 4.09
C LYS A 309 2.61 2.41 5.16
N THR A 310 1.96 1.75 6.11
CA THR A 310 1.25 2.38 7.25
C THR A 310 2.17 2.79 8.40
N GLY A 311 3.49 2.56 8.27
CA GLY A 311 4.46 2.86 9.32
C GLY A 311 4.60 1.77 10.39
N TYR A 312 3.84 0.67 10.29
CA TYR A 312 3.91 -0.44 11.23
C TYR A 312 5.28 -1.14 11.16
N PRO A 313 6.00 -1.27 12.28
CA PRO A 313 7.32 -1.88 12.31
C PRO A 313 7.24 -3.41 12.28
N GLN A 314 8.01 -4.03 11.40
CA GLN A 314 8.17 -5.48 11.31
C GLN A 314 9.63 -5.85 11.55
N ARG A 315 9.86 -6.82 12.44
CA ARG A 315 11.19 -7.37 12.70
C ARG A 315 11.40 -8.62 11.85
N LEU A 316 12.46 -8.61 11.06
CA LEU A 316 12.80 -9.70 10.14
C LEU A 316 14.16 -10.28 10.51
N SER A 317 14.20 -11.59 10.73
CA SER A 317 15.43 -12.38 10.84
C SER A 317 15.83 -12.90 9.47
N HIS A 318 17.10 -12.76 9.12
CA HIS A 318 17.65 -13.19 7.83
C HIS A 318 18.49 -14.44 8.00
N TYR A 319 18.17 -15.49 7.26
CA TYR A 319 18.90 -16.77 7.30
C TYR A 319 19.56 -17.03 5.96
N GLN A 320 20.78 -17.55 5.97
CA GLN A 320 21.52 -17.83 4.74
C GLN A 320 22.16 -19.22 4.78
N ALA A 321 22.07 -19.93 3.65
CA ALA A 321 22.78 -21.16 3.40
C ALA A 321 24.31 -20.94 3.45
N ARG A 322 25.04 -21.92 3.99
CA ARG A 322 26.51 -21.83 4.15
C ARG A 322 27.23 -21.84 2.80
N ASN A 323 26.84 -22.74 1.90
CA ASN A 323 27.44 -22.82 0.57
C ASN A 323 26.45 -23.39 -0.45
N CYS A 324 26.21 -22.63 -1.51
CA CYS A 324 25.40 -23.04 -2.65
C CYS A 324 26.23 -23.16 -3.95
N GLU A 325 27.54 -22.95 -3.91
CA GLU A 325 28.44 -23.17 -5.04
C GLU A 325 28.56 -24.67 -5.33
N GLY A 326 28.48 -25.06 -6.60
CA GLY A 326 28.49 -26.47 -7.02
C GLY A 326 27.26 -27.30 -6.62
N CYS A 327 26.23 -26.69 -6.00
CA CYS A 327 25.03 -27.39 -5.57
C CYS A 327 24.23 -27.91 -6.78
N PRO A 328 23.96 -29.23 -6.90
CA PRO A 328 23.32 -29.82 -8.09
C PRO A 328 21.92 -29.29 -8.39
N ILE A 329 21.20 -28.83 -7.36
CA ILE A 329 19.83 -28.32 -7.48
C ILE A 329 19.76 -26.78 -7.46
N ARG A 330 20.90 -26.07 -7.50
CA ARG A 330 20.94 -24.60 -7.38
C ARG A 330 19.98 -23.91 -8.35
N SER A 331 20.01 -24.30 -9.63
CA SER A 331 19.24 -23.69 -10.73
C SER A 331 17.73 -23.73 -10.51
N ILE A 332 17.22 -24.76 -9.83
CA ILE A 332 15.80 -24.92 -9.50
C ILE A 332 15.48 -24.47 -8.06
N CYS A 333 16.51 -24.26 -7.22
CA CYS A 333 16.36 -23.92 -5.80
C CYS A 333 16.23 -22.42 -5.54
N HIS A 334 17.04 -21.58 -6.19
CA HIS A 334 16.96 -20.12 -6.10
C HIS A 334 17.72 -19.43 -7.26
N SER A 335 17.39 -18.17 -7.54
CA SER A 335 17.99 -17.37 -8.62
C SER A 335 19.04 -16.34 -8.17
N SER A 336 19.30 -16.21 -6.86
CA SER A 336 20.32 -15.28 -6.32
C SER A 336 21.72 -15.57 -6.89
N LYS A 337 22.53 -14.52 -7.05
CA LYS A 337 23.97 -14.64 -7.34
C LYS A 337 24.75 -15.21 -6.15
N GLU A 338 24.30 -14.87 -4.94
CA GLU A 338 24.88 -15.32 -3.67
C GLU A 338 24.29 -16.67 -3.23
N ASN A 339 24.60 -17.08 -1.99
CA ASN A 339 23.93 -18.19 -1.33
C ASN A 339 22.45 -17.90 -1.11
N ARG A 340 21.64 -18.97 -1.09
CA ARG A 340 20.21 -18.89 -0.77
C ARG A 340 20.01 -18.19 0.56
N SER A 341 19.17 -17.15 0.58
CA SER A 341 18.72 -16.48 1.79
C SER A 341 17.20 -16.51 1.92
N ILE A 342 16.70 -16.40 3.14
CA ILE A 342 15.27 -16.30 3.46
C ILE A 342 15.07 -15.34 4.63
N GLU A 343 13.91 -14.70 4.65
CA GLU A 343 13.50 -13.79 5.71
C GLU A 343 12.36 -14.43 6.52
N ARG A 344 12.45 -14.33 7.85
CA ARG A 344 11.39 -14.77 8.77
C ARG A 344 10.93 -13.60 9.63
N ASN A 345 9.63 -13.34 9.61
CA ASN A 345 8.96 -12.53 10.62
C ASN A 345 8.42 -13.48 11.68
N HIS A 346 9.04 -13.55 12.85
CA HIS A 346 8.66 -14.54 13.86
C HIS A 346 7.23 -14.34 14.38
N HIS A 347 6.84 -13.09 14.64
CA HIS A 347 5.51 -12.76 15.14
C HIS A 347 4.42 -13.17 14.15
N LEU A 348 4.59 -12.82 12.87
CA LEU A 348 3.65 -13.22 11.84
C LEU A 348 3.54 -14.75 11.70
N GLU A 349 4.66 -15.47 11.80
CA GLU A 349 4.64 -16.95 11.69
C GLU A 349 3.97 -17.58 12.92
N ASP A 350 4.20 -17.06 14.12
CA ASP A 350 3.51 -17.50 15.35
C ASP A 350 1.98 -17.22 15.24
N TYR A 351 1.57 -16.06 14.69
CA TYR A 351 0.16 -15.80 14.39
C TYR A 351 -0.38 -16.80 13.36
N LYS A 352 0.32 -17.04 12.25
CA LYS A 352 -0.13 -18.00 11.23
C LYS A 352 -0.35 -19.40 11.81
N GLU A 353 0.48 -19.85 12.75
CA GLU A 353 0.31 -21.12 13.44
C GLU A 353 -1.00 -21.16 14.23
N LYS A 354 -1.22 -20.19 15.13
CA LYS A 354 -2.48 -20.04 15.89
C LYS A 354 -3.71 -19.97 14.98
N ILE A 355 -3.64 -19.15 13.92
CA ILE A 355 -4.74 -18.95 12.97
C ILE A 355 -5.01 -20.23 12.16
N ARG A 356 -3.98 -20.98 11.79
CA ARG A 356 -4.13 -22.25 11.07
C ARG A 356 -4.88 -23.27 11.90
N GLU A 357 -4.56 -23.39 13.18
CA GLU A 357 -5.29 -24.26 14.12
C GLU A 357 -6.74 -23.79 14.28
N LEU A 358 -6.94 -22.50 14.55
CA LEU A 358 -8.26 -21.89 14.71
C LEU A 358 -9.15 -22.11 13.49
N LEU A 359 -8.66 -21.83 12.28
CA LEU A 359 -9.45 -21.94 11.04
C LEU A 359 -9.76 -23.40 10.68
N ASN A 360 -8.92 -24.35 11.08
CA ASN A 360 -9.12 -25.78 10.82
C ASN A 360 -9.92 -26.50 11.92
N SER A 361 -10.25 -25.82 13.02
CA SER A 361 -11.24 -26.31 13.98
C SER A 361 -12.64 -26.43 13.37
N GLU A 362 -13.53 -27.16 14.04
CA GLU A 362 -14.93 -27.28 13.62
C GLU A 362 -15.61 -25.91 13.52
N GLU A 363 -15.35 -25.03 14.48
CA GLU A 363 -15.86 -23.67 14.49
C GLU A 363 -15.29 -22.84 13.34
N GLY A 364 -13.97 -22.88 13.14
CA GLY A 364 -13.33 -22.18 12.03
C GLY A 364 -13.87 -22.60 10.66
N LEU A 365 -14.18 -23.88 10.47
CA LEU A 365 -14.84 -24.39 9.28
C LEU A 365 -16.26 -23.81 9.11
N LYS A 366 -17.04 -23.72 10.19
CA LYS A 366 -18.39 -23.09 10.16
C LYS A 366 -18.29 -21.61 9.82
N LYS A 367 -17.42 -20.84 10.50
CA LYS A 367 -17.23 -19.40 10.26
C LYS A 367 -16.79 -19.12 8.82
N ARG A 368 -15.87 -19.92 8.27
CA ARG A 368 -15.42 -19.78 6.87
C ARG A 368 -16.57 -20.00 5.88
N LYS A 369 -17.45 -20.97 6.11
CA LYS A 369 -18.63 -21.21 5.26
C LYS A 369 -19.67 -20.11 5.40
N GLN A 370 -19.94 -19.66 6.63
CA GLN A 370 -20.91 -18.60 6.91
C GLN A 370 -20.51 -17.28 6.25
N ARG A 371 -19.22 -16.93 6.27
CA ARG A 371 -18.69 -15.73 5.60
C ARG A 371 -19.14 -15.63 4.15
N SER A 372 -19.09 -16.74 3.40
CA SER A 372 -19.46 -16.77 1.98
C SER A 372 -20.94 -16.44 1.74
N VAL A 373 -21.80 -16.53 2.75
CA VAL A 373 -23.24 -16.23 2.68
C VAL A 373 -23.58 -14.87 3.28
N GLU A 374 -22.83 -14.43 4.29
CA GLU A 374 -23.05 -13.15 4.98
C GLU A 374 -22.79 -11.94 4.07
N VAL A 375 -21.77 -12.05 3.22
CA VAL A 375 -21.25 -10.92 2.43
C VAL A 375 -21.75 -10.97 0.98
N GLU A 376 -21.93 -12.17 0.43
CA GLU A 376 -22.40 -12.39 -0.94
C GLU A 376 -23.88 -12.85 -0.88
N PRO A 377 -24.85 -12.01 -1.32
CA PRO A 377 -26.29 -12.33 -1.26
C PRO A 377 -26.75 -13.38 -2.28
#